data_AF-A0A5F1ZNB3-F1
#
_entry.id   AF-A0A5F1ZNB3-F1
#
_cell.length_a   1.000
_cell.length_b   1.000
_cell.length_c   1.000
_cell.angle_alpha   90.00
_cell.angle_beta   90.00
_cell.angle_gamma   90.00
#
_symmetry.space_group_name_H-M   'P 1'
#
loop_
_entity.id
_entity.type
_entity.pdbx_description
1 polymer ?
#
loop_
_entity_poly.entity_id
_entity_poly.type
_entity_poly.pdbx_seq_one_letter_code
_entity_poly.pdbx_strand_id
1 'polypeptide(L)'
;MSRTKKKSDQASSVGVPTYKQGSREWDRLELYLRGMGLEDSLEIRDILINVFEKYKVEGVSLFETFEQEISLKLNRDLETSLPAMEPGSMVPRPIDFGPLADLASPSAEKPEPVALVLTALFWAAVYISLAFWYFS
;
A
#
# COMPACT_ATOMS: atom_id res chain seq x y z
N MET A 1 23.04 46.82 -43.44
CA MET A 1 21.91 47.70 -43.03
C MET A 1 20.65 46.86 -42.94
N SER A 2 19.84 47.15 -41.92
CA SER A 2 18.42 46.78 -41.73
C SER A 2 18.07 45.40 -41.16
N ARG A 3 17.67 45.47 -39.89
CA ARG A 3 16.99 44.51 -39.02
C ARG A 3 15.54 44.24 -39.47
N THR A 4 15.03 43.02 -39.27
CA THR A 4 13.63 42.76 -38.88
C THR A 4 13.43 41.43 -38.15
N LYS A 5 13.08 41.55 -36.85
CA LYS A 5 12.07 40.81 -36.04
C LYS A 5 12.04 39.27 -36.00
N LYS A 6 12.60 38.73 -34.90
CA LYS A 6 11.95 38.02 -33.76
C LYS A 6 10.64 37.24 -34.03
N LYS A 7 10.65 35.92 -33.77
CA LYS A 7 9.72 35.27 -32.82
C LYS A 7 10.22 33.90 -32.35
N SER A 8 10.45 33.80 -31.04
CA SER A 8 10.55 32.57 -30.27
C SER A 8 9.14 32.17 -29.82
N ASP A 9 8.74 30.94 -30.05
CA ASP A 9 7.61 30.29 -29.35
C ASP A 9 8.27 29.08 -28.66
N GLN A 10 8.70 29.08 -27.38
CA GLN A 10 7.95 29.18 -26.12
C GLN A 10 6.53 28.60 -26.19
N ALA A 11 6.43 27.27 -26.22
CA ALA A 11 5.23 26.55 -25.84
C ALA A 11 5.30 26.21 -24.34
N SER A 12 4.93 27.18 -23.53
CA SER A 12 4.51 27.00 -22.14
C SER A 12 3.24 26.13 -22.11
N SER A 13 3.33 24.89 -21.63
CA SER A 13 2.16 24.09 -21.30
C SER A 13 1.58 24.55 -19.95
N VAL A 14 0.75 25.59 -20.08
CA VAL A 14 -0.58 25.75 -19.45
C VAL A 14 -0.77 25.09 -18.08
N GLY A 15 -0.89 25.96 -17.08
CA GLY A 15 -1.16 25.63 -15.69
C GLY A 15 -2.47 24.86 -15.48
N VAL A 16 -2.33 23.77 -14.72
CA VAL A 16 -3.39 23.00 -14.07
C VAL A 16 -3.27 23.31 -12.57
N PRO A 17 -4.37 23.48 -11.82
CA PRO A 17 -4.33 24.15 -10.52
C PRO A 17 -3.53 23.33 -9.52
N THR A 18 -2.43 23.89 -9.05
CA THR A 18 -1.48 23.35 -8.07
C THR A 18 -2.17 22.80 -6.82
N TYR A 19 -3.37 23.29 -6.50
CA TYR A 19 -4.20 22.84 -5.37
C TYR A 19 -4.75 21.41 -5.51
N LYS A 20 -5.15 20.97 -6.71
CA LYS A 20 -5.67 19.60 -6.94
C LYS A 20 -4.57 18.55 -7.00
N GLN A 21 -3.35 18.98 -7.35
CA GLN A 21 -2.20 18.09 -7.43
C GLN A 21 -1.68 17.77 -6.02
N GLY A 22 -1.65 18.76 -5.13
CA GLY A 22 -1.27 18.54 -3.73
C GLY A 22 -2.18 17.55 -3.00
N SER A 23 -3.49 17.59 -3.21
CA SER A 23 -4.42 16.64 -2.57
C SER A 23 -4.23 15.20 -3.07
N ARG A 24 -3.96 15.01 -4.38
CA ARG A 24 -3.73 13.67 -4.95
C ARG A 24 -2.41 13.06 -4.50
N GLU A 25 -1.35 13.85 -4.43
CA GLU A 25 -0.05 13.37 -3.94
C GLU A 25 -0.10 13.09 -2.44
N TRP A 26 -0.88 13.87 -1.68
CA TRP A 26 -1.13 13.60 -0.26
C TRP A 26 -1.74 12.21 -0.06
N ASP A 27 -2.87 11.92 -0.72
CA ASP A 27 -3.54 10.62 -0.61
C ASP A 27 -2.63 9.46 -1.02
N ARG A 28 -1.80 9.68 -2.05
CA ARG A 28 -0.85 8.69 -2.55
C ARG A 28 0.24 8.38 -1.53
N LEU A 29 0.87 9.40 -0.96
CA LEU A 29 1.91 9.22 0.06
C LEU A 29 1.34 8.64 1.36
N GLU A 30 0.13 9.02 1.73
CA GLU A 30 -0.59 8.42 2.85
C GLU A 30 -0.81 6.92 2.66
N LEU A 31 -1.24 6.49 1.45
CA LEU A 31 -1.36 5.07 1.11
C LEU A 31 -0.01 4.33 1.20
N TYR A 32 1.09 4.95 0.78
CA TYR A 32 2.43 4.35 0.92
C TYR A 32 2.81 4.18 2.40
N LEU A 33 2.60 5.19 3.24
CA LEU A 33 2.89 5.12 4.67
C LEU A 33 2.07 4.02 5.36
N ARG A 34 0.77 3.93 5.06
CA ARG A 34 -0.09 2.85 5.57
C ARG A 34 0.35 1.48 5.04
N GLY A 35 0.76 1.39 3.77
CA GLY A 35 1.29 0.16 3.18
C GLY A 35 2.61 -0.33 3.79
N MET A 36 3.38 0.57 4.42
CA MET A 36 4.58 0.23 5.18
C MET A 36 4.30 -0.17 6.64
N GLY A 37 3.04 -0.14 7.08
CA GLY A 37 2.65 -0.52 8.43
C GLY A 37 2.62 0.62 9.45
N LEU A 38 2.70 1.89 9.02
CA LEU A 38 2.31 2.99 9.90
C LEU A 38 0.78 3.03 10.00
N GLU A 39 0.26 2.77 11.19
CA GLU A 39 -1.18 2.82 11.47
C GLU A 39 -1.59 4.13 12.15
N ASP A 40 -0.67 4.82 12.83
CA ASP A 40 -0.96 6.05 13.55
C ASP A 40 -1.19 7.23 12.60
N SER A 41 -2.43 7.71 12.58
CA SER A 41 -2.87 8.83 11.73
C SER A 41 -2.19 10.16 12.08
N LEU A 42 -1.79 10.37 13.34
CA LEU A 42 -1.08 11.58 13.75
C LEU A 42 0.35 11.57 13.24
N GLU A 43 1.04 10.42 13.37
CA GLU A 43 2.39 10.27 12.86
C GLU A 43 2.46 10.40 11.33
N ILE A 44 1.51 9.80 10.62
CA ILE A 44 1.39 9.94 9.17
C ILE A 44 1.24 11.41 8.78
N ARG A 45 0.36 12.13 9.48
CA ARG A 45 0.10 13.55 9.20
C ARG A 45 1.35 14.39 9.44
N ASP A 46 2.07 14.18 10.53
CA ASP A 46 3.27 14.94 10.86
C ASP A 46 4.39 14.72 9.83
N ILE A 47 4.59 13.47 9.37
CA ILE A 47 5.55 13.15 8.31
C ILE A 47 5.16 13.86 7.02
N LEU A 48 3.90 13.76 6.60
CA LEU A 48 3.43 14.38 5.36
C LEU A 48 3.55 15.90 5.42
N ILE A 49 3.21 16.54 6.54
CA ILE A 49 3.41 17.99 6.71
C ILE A 49 4.88 18.35 6.49
N ASN A 50 5.81 17.66 7.15
CA ASN A 50 7.25 17.91 7.01
C ASN A 50 7.73 17.73 5.56
N VAL A 51 7.28 16.68 4.87
CA VAL A 51 7.62 16.41 3.47
C VAL A 51 7.12 17.53 2.56
N PHE A 52 5.86 17.97 2.71
CA PHE A 52 5.28 19.03 1.91
C PHE A 52 5.87 20.42 2.22
N GLU A 53 6.32 20.66 3.44
CA GLU A 53 7.05 21.89 3.80
C GLU A 53 8.45 21.91 3.18
N LYS A 54 9.22 20.82 3.31
CA LYS A 54 10.55 20.70 2.70
C LYS A 54 10.50 20.78 1.17
N TYR A 55 9.52 20.14 0.55
CA TYR A 55 9.27 20.24 -0.89
C TYR A 55 9.08 21.70 -1.35
N LYS A 56 8.35 22.52 -0.59
CA LYS A 56 8.12 23.94 -0.93
C LYS A 56 9.40 24.79 -0.84
N VAL A 57 10.34 24.40 0.02
CA VAL A 57 11.57 25.16 0.27
C VAL A 57 12.68 24.76 -0.71
N GLU A 58 12.84 23.47 -0.97
CA GLU A 58 13.99 22.94 -1.72
C GLU A 58 13.71 22.81 -3.23
N GLY A 59 12.43 22.77 -3.64
CA GLY A 59 12.06 22.67 -5.06
C GLY A 59 12.50 21.35 -5.73
N VAL A 60 12.86 20.35 -4.94
CA VAL A 60 13.22 18.98 -5.33
C VAL A 60 11.94 18.17 -5.59
N SER A 61 12.05 16.98 -6.20
CA SER A 61 10.89 16.13 -6.43
C SER A 61 10.24 15.67 -5.11
N LEU A 62 8.91 15.74 -5.03
CA LEU A 62 8.13 15.46 -3.81
C LEU A 62 8.37 14.04 -3.26
N PHE A 63 8.59 13.07 -4.16
CA PHE A 63 8.84 11.68 -3.78
C PHE A 63 10.25 11.47 -3.21
N GLU A 64 11.25 12.21 -3.69
CA GLU A 64 12.63 12.13 -3.18
C GLU A 64 12.73 12.71 -1.76
N THR A 65 12.05 13.85 -1.52
CA THR A 65 11.92 14.41 -0.16
C THR A 65 11.20 13.44 0.77
N PHE A 66 10.20 12.70 0.27
CA PHE A 66 9.49 11.67 1.02
C PHE A 66 10.37 10.47 1.40
N GLU A 67 11.11 9.91 0.44
CA GLU A 67 12.04 8.80 0.71
C GLU A 67 13.11 9.19 1.73
N GLN A 68 13.65 10.42 1.61
CA GLN A 68 14.64 10.92 2.57
C GLN A 68 14.06 11.01 3.98
N GLU A 69 12.86 11.59 4.15
CA GLU A 69 12.24 11.74 5.47
C GLU A 69 11.91 10.39 6.11
N ILE A 70 11.39 9.44 5.33
CA ILE A 70 11.10 8.09 5.82
C ILE A 70 12.38 7.35 6.18
N SER A 71 13.43 7.46 5.37
CA SER A 71 14.71 6.81 5.68
C SER A 71 15.30 7.33 7.00
N LEU A 72 15.16 8.63 7.27
CA LEU A 72 15.59 9.23 8.54
C LEU A 72 14.74 8.74 9.71
N LYS A 73 13.42 8.67 9.55
CA LYS A 73 12.52 8.14 10.59
C LYS A 73 12.78 6.65 10.87
N LEU A 74 12.90 5.84 9.83
CA LEU A 74 13.15 4.40 9.93
C LEU A 74 14.49 4.11 10.63
N ASN A 75 15.54 4.86 10.31
CA ASN A 75 16.84 4.72 10.98
C ASN A 75 16.74 5.11 12.46
N ARG A 76 16.00 6.18 12.80
CA ARG A 76 15.80 6.58 14.19
C ARG A 76 14.99 5.54 14.97
N ASP A 77 13.95 4.99 14.37
CA ASP A 77 13.11 3.95 14.99
C ASP A 77 13.91 2.65 15.16
N LEU A 78 14.78 2.30 14.20
CA LEU A 78 15.71 1.17 14.32
C LEU A 78 16.70 1.36 15.48
N GLU A 79 17.29 2.56 15.61
CA GLU A 79 18.23 2.86 16.69
C GLU A 79 17.57 2.91 18.08
N THR A 80 16.30 3.31 18.15
CA THR A 80 15.57 3.42 19.42
C THR A 80 14.82 2.16 19.85
N SER A 81 14.50 1.25 18.92
CA SER A 81 13.71 0.05 19.19
C SER A 81 14.51 -1.24 19.41
N LEU A 82 15.84 -1.22 19.20
CA LEU A 82 16.66 -2.42 19.38
C LEU A 82 17.14 -2.54 20.84
N PRO A 83 16.69 -3.56 21.60
CA PRO A 83 17.32 -3.89 22.87
C PRO A 83 18.78 -4.29 22.63
N ALA A 84 19.68 -3.91 23.55
CA ALA A 84 21.11 -4.21 23.44
C ALA A 84 21.33 -5.70 23.13
N MET A 85 21.83 -6.01 21.93
CA MET A 85 22.17 -7.37 21.54
C MET A 85 23.31 -7.87 22.43
N GLU A 86 23.01 -8.79 23.34
CA GLU A 86 24.05 -9.64 23.91
C GLU A 86 24.57 -10.60 22.80
N PRO A 87 25.88 -10.62 22.52
CA PRO A 87 26.46 -11.47 21.48
C PRO A 87 26.59 -12.90 22.00
N GLY A 88 25.48 -13.64 22.11
CA GLY A 88 25.50 -14.92 22.81
C GLY A 88 24.52 -16.01 22.38
N SER A 89 23.62 -15.79 21.41
CA SER A 89 22.61 -16.80 21.08
C SER A 89 22.20 -16.81 19.62
N MET A 90 23.16 -16.97 18.70
CA MET A 90 22.87 -17.47 17.36
C MET A 90 22.94 -19.01 17.36
N VAL A 91 21.95 -19.63 17.99
CA VAL A 91 21.57 -21.01 17.65
C VAL A 91 20.17 -20.91 17.06
N PRO A 92 19.98 -21.19 15.76
CA PRO A 92 18.64 -21.23 15.19
C PRO A 92 17.86 -22.31 15.93
N ARG A 93 16.83 -21.90 16.68
CA ARG A 93 15.86 -22.85 17.24
C ARG A 93 15.20 -23.56 16.05
N PRO A 94 15.00 -24.89 16.11
CA PRO A 94 14.23 -25.58 15.09
C PRO A 94 12.88 -24.87 14.93
N ILE A 95 12.52 -24.60 13.68
CA ILE A 95 11.28 -23.91 13.34
C ILE A 95 10.11 -24.73 13.89
N ASP A 96 9.39 -24.15 14.84
CA ASP A 96 8.28 -24.82 15.51
C ASP A 96 7.05 -24.75 14.58
N PHE A 97 6.91 -25.75 13.72
CA PHE A 97 5.78 -25.86 12.79
C PHE A 97 4.46 -26.25 13.48
N GLY A 98 4.39 -26.32 14.81
CA GLY A 98 3.17 -26.68 15.56
C GLY A 98 1.89 -25.99 15.05
N PRO A 99 1.87 -24.64 14.89
CA PRO A 99 0.70 -23.93 14.38
C PRO A 99 0.41 -24.20 12.90
N LEU A 100 1.43 -24.50 12.09
CA LEU A 100 1.30 -24.85 10.68
C LEU A 100 0.86 -26.31 10.50
N ALA A 101 1.21 -27.19 11.44
CA ALA A 101 0.76 -28.58 11.50
C ALA A 101 -0.70 -28.69 11.96
N ASP A 102 -1.20 -27.76 12.77
CA ASP A 102 -2.62 -27.67 13.11
C ASP A 102 -3.47 -27.17 11.93
N LEU A 103 -2.94 -26.28 11.08
CA LEU A 103 -3.60 -25.86 9.84
C LEU A 103 -3.53 -26.92 8.74
N ALA A 104 -2.47 -27.73 8.71
CA ALA A 104 -2.31 -28.84 7.78
C ALA A 104 -2.94 -30.15 8.27
N SER A 105 -3.34 -30.21 9.55
CA SER A 105 -4.11 -31.34 10.07
C SER A 105 -5.42 -31.40 9.29
N PRO A 106 -5.87 -32.61 8.88
CA PRO A 106 -7.07 -32.81 8.06
C PRO A 106 -8.35 -32.64 8.89
N SER A 107 -8.32 -31.67 9.80
CA SER A 107 -9.38 -31.25 10.69
C SER A 107 -9.93 -29.88 10.29
N ALA A 108 -9.76 -29.52 9.01
CA ALA A 108 -10.66 -28.57 8.35
C ALA A 108 -12.07 -29.05 8.65
N GLU A 109 -12.77 -28.23 9.42
CA GLU A 109 -14.10 -28.45 9.95
C GLU A 109 -14.94 -29.26 8.98
N LYS A 110 -15.50 -30.38 9.45
CA LYS A 110 -16.49 -31.15 8.72
C LYS A 110 -17.46 -30.14 8.09
N PRO A 111 -17.61 -30.11 6.76
CA PRO A 111 -18.42 -29.08 6.12
C PRO A 111 -19.79 -29.12 6.78
N GLU A 112 -20.24 -27.97 7.30
CA GLU A 112 -21.51 -27.90 7.99
C GLU A 112 -22.58 -28.49 7.06
N PRO A 113 -23.43 -29.42 7.55
CA PRO A 113 -24.39 -30.12 6.70
C PRO A 113 -25.32 -29.14 5.96
N VAL A 114 -25.54 -27.96 6.55
CA VAL A 114 -26.28 -26.85 5.95
C VAL A 114 -25.61 -26.33 4.67
N ALA A 115 -24.29 -26.16 4.67
CA ALA A 115 -23.54 -25.71 3.49
C ALA A 115 -23.60 -26.73 2.35
N LEU A 116 -23.59 -28.03 2.66
CA LEU A 116 -23.74 -29.09 1.66
C LEU A 116 -25.14 -29.10 1.03
N VAL A 117 -26.19 -28.88 1.82
CA VAL A 117 -27.57 -28.82 1.31
C VAL A 117 -27.77 -27.59 0.43
N LEU A 118 -27.29 -26.42 0.85
CA LEU A 118 -27.40 -25.18 0.08
C LEU A 118 -26.64 -25.25 -1.24
N THR A 119 -25.43 -25.82 -1.23
CA THR A 119 -24.64 -26.01 -2.46
C THR A 119 -25.32 -26.98 -3.43
N ALA A 120 -25.89 -28.08 -2.94
CA ALA A 120 -26.67 -29.00 -3.77
C ALA A 120 -27.90 -28.33 -4.41
N LEU A 121 -28.67 -27.55 -3.63
CA LEU A 121 -29.83 -26.81 -4.13
C LEU A 121 -29.46 -25.75 -5.15
N PHE A 122 -28.37 -25.00 -4.90
CA PHE A 122 -27.86 -24.00 -5.83
C PHE A 122 -27.54 -24.62 -7.20
N TRP A 123 -26.77 -25.72 -7.21
CA TRP A 123 -26.42 -26.40 -8.46
C TRP A 123 -27.64 -27.02 -9.15
N ALA A 124 -28.58 -27.60 -8.40
CA ALA A 124 -29.83 -28.11 -8.95
C ALA A 124 -30.63 -27.01 -9.67
N ALA A 125 -30.77 -25.83 -9.05
CA ALA A 125 -31.46 -24.69 -9.65
C ALA A 125 -30.75 -24.19 -10.93
N VAL A 126 -29.41 -24.13 -10.91
CA VAL A 126 -28.60 -23.78 -12.09
C VAL A 126 -28.85 -24.77 -13.23
N TYR A 127 -28.79 -26.07 -12.97
CA TYR A 127 -29.01 -27.08 -14.01
C TYR A 127 -30.44 -27.10 -14.53
N ILE A 128 -31.44 -26.91 -13.67
CA ILE A 128 -32.84 -26.79 -14.11
C ILE A 128 -33.02 -25.55 -14.99
N SER A 129 -32.41 -24.42 -14.60
CA SER A 129 -32.46 -23.18 -15.40
C SER A 129 -31.76 -23.37 -16.75
N LEU A 130 -30.61 -24.06 -16.76
CA LEU A 130 -29.88 -24.39 -17.98
C LEU A 130 -30.69 -25.32 -18.89
N ALA A 131 -31.34 -26.34 -18.31
CA ALA A 131 -32.18 -27.26 -19.05
C ALA A 131 -33.41 -26.55 -19.63
N PHE A 132 -34.08 -25.71 -18.84
CA PHE A 132 -35.20 -24.91 -19.32
C PHE A 132 -34.77 -23.97 -20.45
N TRP A 133 -33.63 -23.30 -20.32
CA TRP A 133 -33.08 -22.46 -21.39
C TRP A 133 -32.68 -23.26 -22.64
N TYR A 134 -32.15 -24.47 -22.47
CA TYR A 134 -31.75 -25.33 -23.59
C TYR A 134 -32.94 -25.93 -24.35
N PHE A 135 -34.04 -26.23 -23.65
CA PHE A 135 -35.25 -26.83 -24.24
C PHE A 135 -36.36 -25.82 -24.57
N SER A 136 -36.21 -24.55 -24.23
CA SER A 136 -37.11 -23.45 -24.59
C SER A 136 -36.66 -22.77 -25.88
#